data_AF-A0A848ZJV8-F1
#
_entry.id   AF-A0A848ZJV8-F1
#
_cell.length_a   1.000
_cell.length_b   1.000
_cell.length_c   1.000
_cell.angle_alpha   90.00
_cell.angle_beta   90.00
_cell.angle_gamma   90.00
#
_symmetry.space_group_name_H-M   'P 1'
#
loop_
_entity.id
_entity.type
_entity.pdbx_description
1 polymer ?
#
loop_
_entity_poly.entity_id
_entity_poly.type
_entity_poly.pdbx_seq_one_letter_code
_entity_poly.pdbx_strand_id
1 'polypeptide(L)'
;EREKDLEIVMSILSNNIPNCLVRAEVSCPVTDLKAQAGMEPMEFAQKMVRAVDMAKVEPYRAVTHNKGIMNGIDAVILATGNDFRAIEAGAHAYAAKDGQYSSLTHASIDNGIFRFWIEIPLAVGTVGGLTNLHPLVKLALEILQQPTAKELMQIVAVAGLAQNFGAIRSLVTTGIQQGHMKMHLLNILNQLGATESEKHKLIAHFKNHTATHSAVVEAFNELRSK
;
A
#
# COMPACT_ATOMS: atom_id res chain seq x y z
N GLU A 1 51.75 7.88 14.56
CA GLU A 1 52.35 8.39 13.31
C GLU A 1 51.80 7.77 12.00
N ARG A 2 50.86 6.80 12.01
CA ARG A 2 50.34 6.17 10.77
C ARG A 2 49.05 6.78 10.19
N GLU A 3 48.50 7.83 10.80
CA GLU A 3 47.27 8.50 10.31
C GLU A 3 47.54 9.65 9.33
N LYS A 4 48.80 10.00 9.04
CA LYS A 4 49.14 11.19 8.23
C LYS A 4 49.01 11.03 6.71
N ASP A 5 48.82 9.81 6.20
CA ASP A 5 48.75 9.52 4.76
C ASP A 5 47.40 8.91 4.31
N LEU A 6 46.28 9.32 4.93
CA LEU A 6 44.94 8.91 4.49
C LEU A 6 44.31 10.01 3.61
N GLU A 7 44.03 9.67 2.34
CA GLU A 7 43.23 10.51 1.45
C GLU A 7 41.73 10.24 1.70
N ILE A 8 41.01 11.23 2.19
CA ILE A 8 39.56 11.15 2.35
C ILE A 8 38.91 11.39 0.99
N VAL A 9 38.41 10.33 0.36
CA VAL A 9 37.72 10.41 -0.95
C VAL A 9 36.33 11.04 -0.81
N MET A 10 35.53 10.60 0.17
CA MET A 10 34.20 11.15 0.43
C MET A 10 33.73 10.89 1.87
N SER A 11 32.83 11.74 2.35
CA SER A 11 32.13 11.58 3.63
C SER A 11 30.64 11.84 3.40
N ILE A 12 29.87 10.76 3.31
CA ILE A 12 28.44 10.81 3.02
C ILE A 12 27.71 9.68 3.73
N LEU A 13 26.44 9.90 4.08
CA LEU A 13 25.59 8.85 4.64
C LEU A 13 25.24 7.78 3.58
N SER A 14 24.83 6.59 4.06
CA SER A 14 24.22 5.55 3.24
C SER A 14 22.71 5.52 3.45
N ASN A 15 21.93 5.47 2.37
CA ASN A 15 20.49 5.18 2.44
C ASN A 15 20.20 3.67 2.48
N ASN A 16 21.19 2.82 2.23
CA ASN A 16 21.10 1.39 2.50
C ASN A 16 21.37 1.17 4.00
N ILE A 17 20.29 1.02 4.77
CA ILE A 17 20.28 0.95 6.24
C ILE A 17 19.71 -0.39 6.75
N PRO A 18 20.34 -1.53 6.43
CA PRO A 18 19.80 -2.86 6.74
C PRO A 18 19.67 -3.16 8.24
N ASN A 19 20.24 -2.32 9.11
CA ASN A 19 20.13 -2.43 10.56
C ASN A 19 18.99 -1.61 11.16
N CYS A 20 18.30 -0.78 10.36
CA CYS A 20 17.18 0.06 10.78
C CYS A 20 15.85 -0.55 10.33
N LEU A 21 15.62 -1.81 10.73
CA LEU A 21 14.48 -2.61 10.28
C LEU A 21 13.25 -2.42 11.14
N VAL A 22 12.10 -2.37 10.47
CA VAL A 22 10.79 -2.47 11.11
C VAL A 22 10.09 -3.70 10.60
N ARG A 23 9.48 -4.43 11.55
CA ARG A 23 8.58 -5.54 11.27
C ARG A 23 7.17 -5.16 11.70
N ALA A 24 6.21 -5.38 10.81
CA ALA A 24 4.78 -5.30 11.14
C ALA A 24 4.10 -6.60 10.67
N GLU A 25 3.16 -7.11 11.46
CA GLU A 25 2.51 -8.39 11.24
C GLU A 25 1.02 -8.31 11.61
N VAL A 26 0.20 -9.03 10.86
CA VAL A 26 -1.19 -9.31 11.20
C VAL A 26 -1.45 -10.82 11.09
N SER A 27 -2.28 -11.34 12.00
CA SER A 27 -2.68 -12.73 11.98
C SER A 27 -4.12 -12.92 12.44
N CYS A 28 -4.79 -13.93 11.88
CA CYS A 28 -6.10 -14.35 12.34
C CYS A 28 -6.34 -15.83 12.03
N PRO A 29 -7.30 -16.49 12.71
CA PRO A 29 -7.85 -17.76 12.23
C PRO A 29 -8.28 -17.64 10.77
N VAL A 30 -8.02 -18.67 9.96
CA VAL A 30 -8.46 -18.72 8.56
C VAL A 30 -9.97 -18.56 8.46
N THR A 31 -10.73 -19.09 9.42
CA THR A 31 -12.19 -18.96 9.51
C THR A 31 -12.68 -17.52 9.58
N ASP A 32 -11.84 -16.60 10.07
CA ASP A 32 -12.20 -15.19 10.27
C ASP A 32 -11.89 -14.33 9.04
N LEU A 33 -11.20 -14.89 8.04
CA LEU A 33 -10.93 -14.22 6.78
C LEU A 33 -12.22 -14.07 5.96
N LYS A 34 -12.85 -12.91 6.09
CA LYS A 34 -14.02 -12.52 5.29
C LYS A 34 -13.61 -12.30 3.83
N ALA A 35 -13.70 -13.36 3.03
CA ALA A 35 -13.59 -13.26 1.58
C ALA A 35 -14.82 -12.52 0.99
N GLN A 36 -14.67 -11.99 -0.21
CA GLN A 36 -15.80 -11.40 -0.95
C GLN A 36 -16.80 -12.51 -1.31
N ALA A 37 -18.09 -12.18 -1.41
CA ALA A 37 -19.19 -13.15 -1.53
C ALA A 37 -18.92 -14.24 -2.58
N GLY A 38 -18.79 -15.49 -2.13
CA GLY A 38 -18.64 -16.69 -2.97
C GLY A 38 -17.29 -17.42 -2.91
N MET A 39 -16.31 -16.94 -2.13
CA MET A 39 -15.03 -17.62 -1.94
C MET A 39 -14.89 -18.14 -0.51
N GLU A 40 -14.45 -19.40 -0.35
CA GLU A 40 -14.23 -20.00 0.97
C GLU A 40 -13.00 -19.37 1.65
N PRO A 41 -13.01 -19.17 2.99
CA PRO A 41 -11.90 -18.50 3.68
C PRO A 41 -10.54 -19.19 3.49
N MET A 42 -10.53 -20.52 3.44
CA MET A 42 -9.31 -21.30 3.19
C MET A 42 -8.79 -21.12 1.76
N GLU A 43 -9.68 -21.07 0.77
CA GLU A 43 -9.30 -20.80 -0.62
C GLU A 43 -8.70 -19.39 -0.74
N PHE A 44 -9.33 -18.40 -0.10
CA PHE A 44 -8.83 -17.03 -0.07
C PHE A 44 -7.44 -16.95 0.55
N ALA A 45 -7.23 -17.57 1.72
CA ALA A 45 -5.94 -17.60 2.40
C ALA A 45 -4.85 -18.24 1.51
N GLN A 46 -5.16 -19.38 0.88
CA GLN A 46 -4.23 -20.08 0.00
C GLN A 46 -3.85 -19.25 -1.23
N LYS A 47 -4.81 -18.53 -1.83
CA LYS A 47 -4.53 -17.61 -2.94
C LYS A 47 -3.67 -16.42 -2.49
N MET A 48 -3.93 -15.87 -1.31
CA MET A 48 -3.10 -14.80 -0.73
C MET A 48 -1.64 -15.27 -0.57
N VAL A 49 -1.42 -16.44 0.05
CA VAL A 49 -0.08 -17.03 0.20
C VAL A 49 0.58 -17.25 -1.15
N ARG A 50 -0.13 -17.90 -2.09
CA ARG A 50 0.41 -18.17 -3.43
C ARG A 50 0.78 -16.90 -4.18
N ALA A 51 -0.01 -15.84 -4.09
CA ALA A 51 0.29 -14.56 -4.73
C ALA A 51 1.55 -13.89 -4.17
N VAL A 52 1.77 -14.01 -2.85
CA VAL A 52 3.02 -13.54 -2.21
C VAL A 52 4.20 -14.41 -2.65
N ASP A 53 4.05 -15.73 -2.69
CA ASP A 53 5.13 -16.63 -3.12
C ASP A 53 5.51 -16.43 -4.59
N MET A 54 4.54 -16.13 -5.47
CA MET A 54 4.82 -15.69 -6.84
C MET A 54 5.71 -14.44 -6.85
N ALA A 55 5.43 -13.45 -5.99
CA ALA A 55 6.25 -12.25 -5.88
C ALA A 55 7.62 -12.51 -5.23
N LYS A 56 7.81 -13.62 -4.51
CA LYS A 56 9.14 -13.98 -3.98
C LYS A 56 10.06 -14.55 -5.04
N VAL A 57 9.51 -15.30 -6.01
CA VAL A 57 10.30 -16.05 -7.01
C VAL A 57 10.40 -15.35 -8.36
N GLU A 58 9.44 -14.48 -8.71
CA GLU A 58 9.37 -13.82 -10.02
C GLU A 58 9.61 -12.30 -9.87
N PRO A 59 10.82 -11.80 -10.22
CA PRO A 59 11.17 -10.39 -10.11
C PRO A 59 10.19 -9.44 -10.82
N TYR A 60 9.62 -9.82 -11.98
CA TYR A 60 8.63 -8.99 -12.67
C TYR A 60 7.38 -8.76 -11.79
N ARG A 61 6.96 -9.79 -11.06
CA ARG A 61 5.86 -9.66 -10.09
C ARG A 61 6.30 -8.91 -8.84
N ALA A 62 7.50 -9.20 -8.32
CA ALA A 62 8.07 -8.55 -7.14
C ALA A 62 8.10 -7.02 -7.29
N VAL A 63 8.48 -6.50 -8.46
CA VAL A 63 8.52 -5.04 -8.73
C VAL A 63 7.12 -4.44 -8.55
N THR A 64 6.11 -5.03 -9.17
CA THR A 64 4.72 -4.56 -9.07
C THR A 64 4.16 -4.71 -7.66
N HIS A 65 4.54 -5.80 -6.98
CA HIS A 65 4.12 -6.11 -5.62
C HIS A 65 4.67 -5.09 -4.62
N ASN A 66 5.96 -4.80 -4.68
CA ASN A 66 6.62 -3.83 -3.81
C ASN A 66 6.17 -2.40 -4.13
N LYS A 67 5.96 -2.05 -5.41
CA LYS A 67 5.31 -0.77 -5.78
C LYS A 67 3.96 -0.59 -5.06
N GLY A 68 3.18 -1.66 -4.93
CA GLY A 68 1.93 -1.65 -4.18
C GLY A 68 2.10 -1.36 -2.69
N ILE A 69 3.19 -1.82 -2.06
CA ILE A 69 3.56 -1.46 -0.69
C ILE A 69 3.90 0.03 -0.62
N MET A 70 4.75 0.50 -1.55
CA MET A 70 5.26 1.88 -1.57
C MET A 70 4.15 2.91 -1.78
N ASN A 71 3.08 2.58 -2.51
CA ASN A 71 1.88 3.43 -2.59
C ASN A 71 1.33 3.84 -1.21
N GLY A 72 1.40 2.96 -0.21
CA GLY A 72 0.92 3.24 1.15
C GLY A 72 1.98 3.96 1.99
N ILE A 73 3.25 3.51 1.87
CA ILE A 73 4.38 4.10 2.58
C ILE A 73 4.60 5.55 2.17
N ASP A 74 4.73 5.82 0.87
CA ASP A 74 5.03 7.14 0.34
C ASP A 74 3.96 8.16 0.68
N ALA A 75 2.69 7.74 0.73
CA ALA A 75 1.59 8.61 1.13
C ALA A 75 1.78 9.13 2.57
N VAL A 76 2.15 8.25 3.51
CA VAL A 76 2.43 8.63 4.91
C VAL A 76 3.72 9.43 5.02
N ILE A 77 4.76 9.03 4.28
CA ILE A 77 6.06 9.71 4.27
C ILE A 77 5.92 11.15 3.77
N LEU A 78 5.22 11.37 2.66
CA LEU A 78 4.93 12.70 2.14
C LEU A 78 4.08 13.52 3.11
N ALA A 79 3.00 12.94 3.66
CA ALA A 79 2.12 13.63 4.61
C ALA A 79 2.86 14.08 5.88
N THR A 80 3.85 13.30 6.32
CA THR A 80 4.68 13.59 7.50
C THR A 80 5.98 14.33 7.16
N GLY A 81 6.15 14.80 5.92
CA GLY A 81 7.27 15.64 5.51
C GLY A 81 8.63 14.94 5.50
N ASN A 82 8.64 13.62 5.36
CA ASN A 82 9.84 12.80 5.29
C ASN A 82 10.31 12.59 3.84
N ASP A 83 11.57 12.16 3.66
CA ASP A 83 12.16 11.93 2.35
C ASP A 83 11.77 10.55 1.79
N PHE A 84 10.79 10.51 0.87
CA PHE A 84 10.37 9.27 0.24
C PHE A 84 11.45 8.62 -0.64
N ARG A 85 12.40 9.40 -1.20
CA ARG A 85 13.46 8.84 -2.05
C ARG A 85 14.44 8.04 -1.22
N ALA A 86 14.76 8.50 -0.01
CA ALA A 86 15.61 7.76 0.92
C ALA A 86 14.98 6.42 1.32
N ILE A 87 13.66 6.42 1.59
CA ILE A 87 12.89 5.22 1.92
C ILE A 87 12.82 4.26 0.73
N GLU A 88 12.47 4.74 -0.46
CA GLU A 88 12.39 3.94 -1.70
C GLU A 88 13.73 3.27 -2.02
N ALA A 89 14.83 4.02 -1.97
CA ALA A 89 16.17 3.49 -2.23
C ALA A 89 16.55 2.39 -1.25
N GLY A 90 16.31 2.59 0.05
CA GLY A 90 16.59 1.60 1.08
C GLY A 90 15.70 0.35 0.96
N ALA A 91 14.40 0.54 0.75
CA ALA A 91 13.43 -0.54 0.62
C ALA A 91 13.72 -1.44 -0.59
N HIS A 92 13.94 -0.84 -1.76
CA HIS A 92 14.22 -1.59 -2.98
C HIS A 92 15.62 -2.22 -2.98
N ALA A 93 16.63 -1.61 -2.34
CA ALA A 93 17.92 -2.26 -2.12
C ALA A 93 17.78 -3.47 -1.19
N TYR A 94 17.01 -3.35 -0.11
CA TYR A 94 16.76 -4.44 0.83
C TYR A 94 15.97 -5.60 0.21
N ALA A 95 15.05 -5.31 -0.71
CA ALA A 95 14.35 -6.32 -1.50
C ALA A 95 15.29 -7.21 -2.35
N ALA A 96 16.51 -6.75 -2.63
CA ALA A 96 17.53 -7.48 -3.40
C ALA A 96 18.72 -7.97 -2.55
N LYS A 97 18.64 -7.90 -1.22
CA LYS A 97 19.76 -8.21 -0.29
C LYS A 97 20.33 -9.62 -0.44
N ASP A 98 19.52 -10.58 -0.88
CA ASP A 98 19.87 -11.99 -1.02
C ASP A 98 20.32 -12.36 -2.45
N GLY A 99 20.62 -11.35 -3.29
CA GLY A 99 21.13 -11.52 -4.64
C GLY A 99 20.08 -11.56 -5.75
N GLN A 100 18.79 -11.72 -5.40
CA GLN A 100 17.66 -11.57 -6.32
C GLN A 100 16.60 -10.65 -5.72
N TYR A 101 16.05 -9.76 -6.54
CA TYR A 101 14.98 -8.87 -6.13
C TYR A 101 13.69 -9.66 -5.85
N SER A 102 13.16 -9.53 -4.63
CA SER A 102 12.05 -10.33 -4.09
C SER A 102 10.99 -9.47 -3.39
N SER A 103 9.93 -10.11 -2.88
CA SER A 103 8.87 -9.47 -2.11
C SER A 103 9.37 -8.97 -0.75
N LEU A 104 8.98 -7.76 -0.34
CA LEU A 104 9.20 -7.25 1.02
C LEU A 104 8.19 -7.80 2.05
N THR A 105 7.10 -8.41 1.59
CA THR A 105 6.11 -9.06 2.44
C THR A 105 6.13 -10.58 2.32
N HIS A 106 5.58 -11.22 3.34
CA HIS A 106 5.52 -12.66 3.48
C HIS A 106 4.13 -13.05 3.99
N ALA A 107 3.70 -14.26 3.66
CA ALA A 107 2.46 -14.85 4.13
C ALA A 107 2.67 -16.33 4.47
N SER A 108 1.92 -16.83 5.45
CA SER A 108 1.86 -18.26 5.77
C SER A 108 0.48 -18.67 6.29
N ILE A 109 0.21 -19.97 6.27
CA ILE A 109 -0.92 -20.59 6.96
C ILE A 109 -0.35 -21.73 7.81
N ASP A 110 -0.40 -21.56 9.12
CA ASP A 110 0.15 -22.53 10.07
C ASP A 110 -0.90 -22.82 11.15
N ASN A 111 -1.25 -24.10 11.35
CA ASN A 111 -2.23 -24.53 12.36
C ASN A 111 -3.58 -23.77 12.28
N GLY A 112 -4.06 -23.51 11.06
CA GLY A 112 -5.31 -22.77 10.83
C GLY A 112 -5.22 -21.27 11.08
N ILE A 113 -4.02 -20.71 11.31
CA ILE A 113 -3.77 -19.28 11.44
C ILE A 113 -3.13 -18.75 10.16
N PHE A 114 -3.78 -17.79 9.52
CA PHE A 114 -3.20 -16.99 8.46
C PHE A 114 -2.31 -15.90 9.08
N ARG A 115 -1.09 -15.76 8.60
CA ARG A 115 -0.15 -14.69 8.98
C ARG A 115 0.30 -13.93 7.75
N PHE A 116 0.45 -12.62 7.89
CA PHE A 116 0.93 -11.74 6.85
C PHE A 116 1.79 -10.63 7.46
N TRP A 117 3.03 -10.48 6.98
CA TRP A 117 3.99 -9.54 7.59
C TRP A 117 4.90 -8.89 6.55
N ILE A 118 5.52 -7.79 6.97
CA ILE A 118 6.52 -7.02 6.22
C ILE A 118 7.78 -6.89 7.08
N GLU A 119 8.95 -6.94 6.44
CA GLU A 119 10.22 -6.49 7.01
C GLU A 119 10.87 -5.50 6.05
N ILE A 120 11.07 -4.26 6.51
CA ILE A 120 11.49 -3.17 5.64
C ILE A 120 12.39 -2.18 6.41
N PRO A 121 13.48 -1.68 5.79
CA PRO A 121 14.27 -0.61 6.38
C PRO A 121 13.51 0.71 6.28
N LEU A 122 13.33 1.38 7.42
CA LEU A 122 12.70 2.70 7.49
C LEU A 122 13.53 3.61 8.39
N ALA A 123 14.02 4.72 7.85
CA ALA A 123 14.56 5.82 8.66
C ALA A 123 13.72 7.05 8.41
N VAL A 124 12.96 7.44 9.44
CA VAL A 124 12.08 8.62 9.41
C VAL A 124 12.44 9.55 10.55
N GLY A 125 12.17 10.83 10.36
CA GLY A 125 12.29 11.86 11.39
C GLY A 125 10.92 12.39 11.80
N THR A 126 10.82 12.74 13.08
CA THR A 126 9.68 13.50 13.63
C THR A 126 10.10 14.92 14.05
N VAL A 127 11.38 15.23 13.92
CA VAL A 127 11.98 16.53 14.26
C VAL A 127 12.97 16.93 13.16
N GLY A 128 12.97 18.20 12.78
CA GLY A 128 13.92 18.77 11.81
C GLY A 128 13.45 18.72 10.35
N GLY A 129 14.07 19.54 9.51
CA GLY A 129 13.69 19.70 8.10
C GLY A 129 12.29 20.28 7.91
N LEU A 130 11.53 19.73 6.95
CA LEU A 130 10.17 20.18 6.62
C LEU A 130 9.13 19.92 7.74
N THR A 131 9.41 18.99 8.66
CA THR A 131 8.47 18.59 9.73
C THR A 131 7.97 19.77 10.57
N ASN A 132 8.84 20.76 10.82
CA ASN A 132 8.52 21.95 11.60
C ASN A 132 8.21 23.21 10.76
N LEU A 133 8.40 23.15 9.45
CA LEU A 133 8.22 24.28 8.54
C LEU A 133 6.86 24.25 7.84
N HIS A 134 6.43 23.08 7.38
CA HIS A 134 5.21 22.97 6.57
C HIS A 134 3.96 22.79 7.47
N PRO A 135 2.97 23.70 7.43
CA PRO A 135 1.81 23.66 8.33
C PRO A 135 1.01 22.34 8.26
N LEU A 136 0.82 21.78 7.06
CA LEU A 136 0.11 20.50 6.91
C LEU A 136 0.88 19.30 7.47
N VAL A 137 2.21 19.38 7.55
CA VAL A 137 3.00 18.29 8.14
C VAL A 137 2.82 18.28 9.67
N LYS A 138 2.78 19.45 10.30
CA LYS A 138 2.44 19.57 11.72
C LYS A 138 1.06 18.98 12.02
N LEU A 139 0.06 19.37 11.21
CA LEU A 139 -1.29 18.85 11.34
C LEU A 139 -1.34 17.33 11.16
N ALA A 140 -0.61 16.77 10.18
CA ALA A 140 -0.54 15.32 10.00
C ALA A 140 0.05 14.61 11.23
N LEU A 141 1.13 15.14 11.82
CA LEU A 141 1.72 14.61 13.05
C LEU A 141 0.79 14.77 14.25
N GLU A 142 0.04 15.86 14.35
CA GLU A 142 -1.00 16.05 15.38
C GLU A 142 -2.13 15.03 15.26
N ILE A 143 -2.63 14.77 14.04
CA ILE A 143 -3.64 13.72 13.76
C ILE A 143 -3.10 12.34 14.19
N LEU A 144 -1.82 12.08 13.97
CA LEU A 144 -1.13 10.87 14.40
C LEU A 144 -0.76 10.87 15.90
N GLN A 145 -1.18 11.89 16.66
CA GLN A 145 -0.92 12.03 18.11
C GLN A 145 0.56 12.18 18.47
N GLN A 146 1.33 12.89 17.64
CA GLN A 146 2.72 13.24 17.86
C GLN A 146 3.62 12.02 18.17
N PRO A 147 3.71 11.05 17.24
CA PRO A 147 4.47 9.84 17.48
C PRO A 147 5.98 10.16 17.59
N THR A 148 6.70 9.32 18.33
CA THR A 148 8.16 9.23 18.22
C THR A 148 8.57 8.71 16.84
N ALA A 149 9.83 8.88 16.44
CA ALA A 149 10.32 8.34 15.17
C ALA A 149 10.10 6.83 15.04
N LYS A 150 10.28 6.07 16.14
CA LYS A 150 10.05 4.62 16.15
C LYS A 150 8.59 4.26 15.94
N GLU A 151 7.67 4.96 16.60
CA GLU A 151 6.23 4.76 16.41
C GLU A 151 5.79 5.15 15.00
N LEU A 152 6.34 6.24 14.44
CA LEU A 152 6.06 6.61 13.06
C LEU A 152 6.56 5.54 12.07
N MET A 153 7.74 4.95 12.29
CA MET A 153 8.21 3.83 11.46
C MET A 153 7.25 2.64 11.50
N GLN A 154 6.69 2.32 12.68
CA GLN A 154 5.69 1.26 12.81
C GLN A 154 4.40 1.58 12.06
N ILE A 155 3.90 2.81 12.18
CA ILE A 155 2.71 3.29 11.45
C ILE A 155 2.93 3.18 9.94
N VAL A 156 4.09 3.64 9.45
CA VAL A 156 4.46 3.57 8.02
C VAL A 156 4.53 2.11 7.53
N ALA A 157 5.16 1.22 8.29
CA ALA A 157 5.23 -0.20 7.94
C ALA A 157 3.83 -0.84 7.87
N VAL A 158 2.94 -0.53 8.81
CA VAL A 158 1.54 -0.99 8.81
C VAL A 158 0.77 -0.43 7.61
N ALA A 159 0.99 0.83 7.23
CA ALA A 159 0.36 1.42 6.05
C ALA A 159 0.78 0.68 4.76
N GLY A 160 2.08 0.35 4.63
CA GLY A 160 2.59 -0.47 3.53
C GLY A 160 2.01 -1.88 3.50
N LEU A 161 1.95 -2.54 4.67
CA LEU A 161 1.37 -3.88 4.81
C LEU A 161 -0.12 -3.89 4.45
N ALA A 162 -0.89 -2.92 4.95
CA ALA A 162 -2.32 -2.79 4.67
C ALA A 162 -2.59 -2.53 3.18
N GLN A 163 -1.79 -1.66 2.55
CA GLN A 163 -1.91 -1.39 1.12
C GLN A 163 -1.60 -2.62 0.26
N ASN A 164 -0.58 -3.40 0.64
CA ASN A 164 -0.24 -4.64 -0.04
C ASN A 164 -1.32 -5.72 0.16
N PHE A 165 -1.85 -5.86 1.38
CA PHE A 165 -2.99 -6.74 1.63
C PHE A 165 -4.19 -6.38 0.74
N GLY A 166 -4.56 -5.10 0.68
CA GLY A 166 -5.66 -4.61 -0.16
C GLY A 166 -5.44 -4.90 -1.65
N ALA A 167 -4.22 -4.67 -2.15
CA ALA A 167 -3.86 -4.94 -3.54
C ALA A 167 -3.94 -6.43 -3.89
N ILE A 168 -3.35 -7.30 -3.06
CA ILE A 168 -3.38 -8.76 -3.30
C ILE A 168 -4.81 -9.28 -3.18
N ARG A 169 -5.54 -8.86 -2.13
CA ARG A 169 -6.95 -9.22 -1.94
C ARG A 169 -7.76 -8.91 -3.19
N SER A 170 -7.61 -7.72 -3.76
CA SER A 170 -8.33 -7.34 -4.98
C SER A 170 -7.94 -8.20 -6.18
N LEU A 171 -6.66 -8.55 -6.34
CA LEU A 171 -6.17 -9.37 -7.45
C LEU A 171 -6.65 -10.83 -7.38
N VAL A 172 -6.78 -11.39 -6.18
CA VAL A 172 -7.17 -12.79 -5.99
C VAL A 172 -8.67 -13.02 -5.90
N THR A 173 -9.48 -11.96 -5.76
CA THR A 173 -10.95 -12.05 -5.72
C THR A 173 -11.60 -11.62 -7.04
N THR A 174 -12.03 -10.36 -7.14
CA THR A 174 -12.83 -9.80 -8.24
C THR A 174 -11.99 -9.11 -9.32
N GLY A 175 -10.70 -8.89 -9.04
CA GLY A 175 -9.78 -8.12 -9.86
C GLY A 175 -9.87 -6.62 -9.60
N ILE A 176 -8.76 -5.92 -9.85
CA ILE A 176 -8.67 -4.45 -9.68
C ILE A 176 -9.63 -3.71 -10.62
N GLN A 177 -9.89 -4.27 -11.79
CA GLN A 177 -10.71 -3.64 -12.83
C GLN A 177 -12.15 -3.37 -12.37
N GLN A 178 -12.81 -4.31 -11.69
CA GLN A 178 -14.17 -4.08 -11.19
C GLN A 178 -14.22 -2.96 -10.14
N GLY A 179 -13.24 -2.92 -9.23
CA GLY A 179 -13.12 -1.86 -8.23
C GLY A 179 -12.85 -0.48 -8.85
N HIS A 180 -11.91 -0.43 -9.80
CA HIS A 180 -11.55 0.80 -10.52
C HIS A 180 -12.73 1.34 -11.32
N MET A 181 -13.47 0.48 -12.04
CA MET A 181 -14.67 0.88 -12.78
C MET A 181 -15.77 1.42 -11.85
N LYS A 182 -15.96 0.82 -10.67
CA LYS A 182 -16.91 1.33 -9.68
C LYS A 182 -16.50 2.72 -9.16
N MET A 183 -15.22 2.93 -8.88
CA MET A 183 -14.71 4.25 -8.46
C MET A 183 -14.86 5.28 -9.59
N HIS A 184 -14.50 4.92 -10.82
CA HIS A 184 -14.62 5.79 -11.98
C HIS A 184 -16.08 6.24 -12.21
N LEU A 185 -17.03 5.29 -12.17
CA LEU A 185 -18.46 5.57 -12.21
C LEU A 185 -18.88 6.55 -11.10
N LEU A 186 -18.50 6.28 -9.85
CA LEU A 186 -18.82 7.14 -8.73
C LEU A 186 -18.27 8.57 -8.89
N ASN A 187 -17.06 8.72 -9.45
CA ASN A 187 -16.47 10.02 -9.72
C ASN A 187 -17.28 10.82 -10.74
N ILE A 188 -17.70 10.18 -11.85
CA ILE A 188 -18.56 10.81 -12.86
C ILE A 188 -19.90 11.22 -12.23
N LEU A 189 -20.53 10.32 -11.48
CA LEU A 189 -21.81 10.59 -10.82
C LEU A 189 -21.72 11.74 -9.80
N ASN A 190 -20.61 11.84 -9.06
CA ASN A 190 -20.37 12.95 -8.15
C ASN A 190 -20.19 14.28 -8.91
N GLN A 191 -19.49 14.27 -10.05
CA GLN A 191 -19.33 15.45 -10.91
C GLN A 191 -20.67 15.93 -11.48
N LEU A 192 -21.57 14.99 -11.79
CA LEU A 192 -22.93 15.26 -12.26
C LEU A 192 -23.90 15.68 -11.12
N GLY A 193 -23.45 15.67 -9.87
CA GLY A 193 -24.29 16.00 -8.72
C GLY A 193 -25.40 14.97 -8.46
N ALA A 194 -25.10 13.68 -8.67
CA ALA A 194 -26.03 12.60 -8.38
C ALA A 194 -26.30 12.47 -6.87
N THR A 195 -27.57 12.26 -6.53
CA THR A 195 -28.02 11.90 -5.17
C THR A 195 -27.68 10.44 -4.84
N GLU A 196 -27.69 10.06 -3.57
CA GLU A 196 -27.39 8.68 -3.14
C GLU A 196 -28.36 7.63 -3.73
N SER A 197 -29.63 8.02 -3.95
CA SER A 197 -30.63 7.16 -4.60
C SER A 197 -30.29 6.95 -6.09
N GLU A 198 -29.90 8.00 -6.79
CA GLU A 198 -29.47 7.93 -8.20
C GLU A 198 -28.20 7.08 -8.35
N LYS A 199 -27.22 7.27 -7.45
CA LYS A 199 -26.00 6.45 -7.42
C LYS A 199 -26.32 4.98 -7.23
N HIS A 200 -27.21 4.61 -6.31
CA HIS A 200 -27.58 3.21 -6.12
C HIS A 200 -28.18 2.57 -7.37
N LYS A 201 -29.10 3.27 -8.06
CA LYS A 201 -29.72 2.78 -9.30
C LYS A 201 -28.70 2.64 -10.43
N LEU A 202 -27.85 3.65 -10.63
CA LEU A 202 -26.86 3.64 -11.72
C LEU A 202 -25.73 2.64 -11.46
N ILE A 203 -25.28 2.48 -10.20
CA ILE A 203 -24.34 1.41 -9.84
C ILE A 203 -24.92 0.03 -10.14
N ALA A 204 -26.21 -0.20 -9.86
CA ALA A 204 -26.86 -1.47 -10.20
C ALA A 204 -26.94 -1.69 -11.72
N HIS A 205 -27.28 -0.65 -12.49
CA HIS A 205 -27.35 -0.70 -13.95
C HIS A 205 -25.99 -1.03 -14.59
N PHE A 206 -24.91 -0.37 -14.15
CA PHE A 206 -23.55 -0.54 -14.68
C PHE A 206 -22.80 -1.75 -14.11
N LYS A 207 -23.41 -2.62 -13.30
CA LYS A 207 -22.79 -3.91 -12.92
C LYS A 207 -22.55 -4.81 -14.14
N ASN A 208 -23.45 -4.75 -15.12
CA ASN A 208 -23.44 -5.62 -16.29
C ASN A 208 -23.18 -4.86 -17.60
N HIS A 209 -22.86 -3.55 -17.52
CA HIS A 209 -22.64 -2.68 -18.68
C HIS A 209 -21.34 -1.89 -18.49
N THR A 210 -20.62 -1.64 -19.59
CA THR A 210 -19.40 -0.83 -19.54
C THR A 210 -19.73 0.63 -19.23
N ALA A 211 -19.23 1.14 -18.11
CA ALA A 211 -19.44 2.53 -17.69
C ALA A 211 -18.46 3.49 -18.39
N THR A 212 -18.71 3.79 -19.67
CA THR A 212 -18.03 4.90 -20.35
C THR A 212 -18.63 6.25 -19.91
N HIS A 213 -17.87 7.34 -20.03
CA HIS A 213 -18.36 8.66 -19.63
C HIS A 213 -19.68 9.04 -20.33
N SER A 214 -19.79 8.81 -21.64
CA SER A 214 -21.03 9.10 -22.39
C SER A 214 -22.21 8.27 -21.90
N ALA A 215 -22.03 6.96 -21.74
CA ALA A 215 -23.09 6.06 -21.28
C ALA A 215 -23.60 6.44 -19.89
N VAL A 216 -22.70 6.83 -18.98
CA VAL A 216 -23.07 7.26 -17.62
C VAL A 216 -23.87 8.56 -17.65
N VAL A 217 -23.47 9.53 -18.47
CA VAL A 217 -24.18 10.81 -18.63
C VAL A 217 -25.58 10.60 -19.22
N GLU A 218 -25.71 9.77 -20.26
CA GLU A 218 -27.00 9.43 -20.87
C GLU A 218 -27.92 8.75 -19.86
N ALA A 219 -27.46 7.68 -19.20
CA ALA A 219 -28.25 6.97 -18.20
C ALA A 219 -28.66 7.86 -17.00
N PHE A 220 -27.79 8.81 -16.61
CA PHE A 220 -28.10 9.77 -15.56
C PHE A 220 -29.20 10.76 -15.98
N ASN A 221 -29.12 11.31 -17.19
CA ASN A 221 -30.13 12.22 -17.72
C ASN A 221 -31.48 11.52 -17.92
N GLU A 222 -31.48 10.28 -18.44
CA GLU A 222 -32.68 9.46 -18.56
C GLU A 222 -33.34 9.20 -17.20
N LEU A 223 -32.54 8.96 -16.16
CA LEU A 223 -33.04 8.73 -14.82
C LEU A 223 -33.74 9.96 -14.23
N ARG A 224 -33.28 11.17 -14.55
CA ARG A 224 -33.89 12.45 -14.11
C ARG A 224 -35.01 12.96 -15.00
N SER A 225 -35.10 12.46 -16.23
CA SER A 225 -36.16 12.81 -17.18
C SER A 225 -37.45 12.00 -16.95
N LYS A 226 -37.43 11.05 -16.02
CA LYS A 226 -38.58 10.29 -15.51
C LYS A 226 -39.03 10.83 -14.17
#